data_AF-A0ABD2Y9R1-F1
#
_entry.id   AF-A0ABD2Y9R1-F1
#
_cell.length_a   1.000
_cell.length_b   1.000
_cell.length_c   1.000
_cell.angle_alpha   90.00
_cell.angle_beta   90.00
_cell.angle_gamma   90.00
#
_symmetry.space_group_name_H-M   'P 1'
#
loop_
_entity.id
_entity.type
_entity.pdbx_description
1 polymer ?
#
loop_
_entity_poly.entity_id
_entity_poly.type
_entity_poly.pdbx_seq_one_letter_code
_entity_poly.pdbx_strand_id
1 'polypeptide(L)'
;MTPKLSSEIAIHGFLFWASMGFLVPVGVLIMRESNREKCGRRLKILFYIHGLLQQILPVLLLTAGALISFKNFENSFNNGHQRLGLALYGLLWLQLLIGIVRQHR
;
A
#
# COMPACT_ATOMS: atom_id res chain seq x y z
N MET A 1 -7.57 9.08 26.76
CA MET A 1 -6.87 8.08 25.92
C MET A 1 -5.71 7.51 26.71
N THR A 2 -5.47 6.21 26.65
CA THR A 2 -4.29 5.61 27.29
C THR A 2 -3.05 5.81 26.42
N PRO A 3 -1.83 5.84 27.00
CA PRO A 3 -0.60 5.93 26.22
C PRO A 3 -0.45 4.83 25.17
N LYS A 4 -0.91 3.61 25.52
CA LYS A 4 -0.95 2.46 24.60
C LYS A 4 -1.84 2.73 23.39
N LEU A 5 -3.08 3.18 23.62
CA LEU A 5 -4.02 3.49 22.54
C LEU A 5 -3.48 4.60 21.61
N SER A 6 -2.85 5.63 22.19
CA SER A 6 -2.21 6.70 21.41
C SER A 6 -1.08 6.18 20.52
N SER A 7 -0.24 5.28 21.05
CA SER A 7 0.82 4.63 20.29
C SER A 7 0.27 3.75 19.16
N GLU A 8 -0.79 2.98 19.40
CA GLU A 8 -1.44 2.14 18.38
C GLU A 8 -2.02 2.99 17.26
N ILE A 9 -2.64 4.13 17.58
CA ILE A 9 -3.15 5.09 16.59
C ILE A 9 -2.01 5.67 15.76
N ALA A 10 -0.90 6.06 16.41
CA ALA A 10 0.26 6.62 15.72
C ALA A 10 0.90 5.60 14.76
N ILE A 11 1.08 4.36 15.20
CA ILE A 11 1.64 3.29 14.37
C ILE A 11 0.70 2.95 13.21
N HIS A 12 -0.60 2.81 13.47
CA HIS A 12 -1.61 2.60 12.42
C HIS A 12 -1.53 3.69 11.35
N GLY A 13 -1.56 4.97 11.76
CA GLY A 13 -1.47 6.10 10.84
C GLY A 13 -0.15 6.12 10.06
N PHE A 14 0.98 5.87 10.72
CA PHE A 14 2.29 5.83 10.09
C PHE A 14 2.39 4.72 9.02
N LEU A 15 1.88 3.52 9.32
CA LEU A 15 1.88 2.40 8.38
C LEU A 15 1.03 2.70 7.12
N PHE A 16 -0.15 3.28 7.31
CA PHE A 16 -1.01 3.70 6.20
C PHE A 16 -0.37 4.81 5.36
N TRP A 17 0.27 5.79 6.00
CA TRP A 17 1.00 6.86 5.32
C TRP A 17 2.20 6.33 4.52
N ALA A 18 3.03 5.48 5.14
CA ALA A 18 4.18 4.89 4.46
C ALA A 18 3.75 4.05 3.25
N SER A 19 2.65 3.31 3.37
CA SER A 19 2.07 2.53 2.27
C SER A 19 1.48 3.42 1.17
N MET A 20 0.34 4.05 1.42
CA MET A 20 -0.45 4.72 0.38
C MET A 20 -0.04 6.17 0.14
N GLY A 21 0.49 6.84 1.17
CA GLY A 21 0.98 8.22 1.06
C GLY A 21 2.35 8.34 0.41
N PHE A 22 3.18 7.29 0.48
CA PHE A 22 4.56 7.34 -0.01
C PHE A 22 4.88 6.25 -1.05
N LEU A 23 4.86 4.97 -0.68
CA LEU A 23 5.35 3.91 -1.56
C LEU A 23 4.52 3.76 -2.84
N VAL A 24 3.19 3.84 -2.75
CA VAL A 24 2.30 3.76 -3.92
C VAL A 24 2.57 4.89 -4.92
N PRO A 25 2.60 6.18 -4.53
CA PRO A 25 2.99 7.28 -5.43
C PRO A 25 4.38 7.11 -6.05
N VAL A 26 5.39 6.72 -5.27
CA VAL A 26 6.74 6.45 -5.79
C VAL A 26 6.69 5.34 -6.83
N GLY A 27 5.83 4.33 -6.66
CA GLY A 27 5.68 3.26 -7.65
C GLY A 27 5.06 3.68 -8.95
N VAL A 28 4.12 4.62 -8.92
CA VAL A 28 3.60 5.24 -10.13
C VAL A 28 4.70 6.02 -10.86
N LEU A 29 5.54 6.76 -10.14
CA LEU A 29 6.64 7.52 -10.74
C LEU A 29 7.70 6.61 -11.37
N ILE A 30 8.10 5.53 -10.69
CA ILE A 30 9.07 4.56 -11.23
C ILE A 30 8.55 3.95 -12.54
N MET A 31 7.27 3.58 -12.62
CA MET A 31 6.71 3.04 -13.87
C MET A 31 6.64 4.06 -14.99
N ARG A 32 6.34 5.33 -14.68
CA ARG A 32 6.36 6.40 -15.68
C ARG A 32 7.75 6.60 -16.29
N GLU A 33 8.79 6.56 -15.46
CA GLU A 33 10.18 6.64 -15.93
C GLU A 33 10.61 5.36 -16.67
N SER A 34 10.17 4.20 -16.19
CA SER A 34 10.42 2.91 -16.85
C SER A 34 9.93 2.89 -18.31
N ASN A 35 8.79 3.52 -18.61
CA ASN A 35 8.25 3.60 -19.98
C ASN A 35 9.11 4.45 -20.93
N ARG A 36 10.03 5.27 -20.41
CA ARG A 36 10.95 6.10 -21.19
C ARG A 36 12.32 5.47 -21.33
N GLU A 37 12.59 4.38 -20.62
CA GLU A 37 13.89 3.74 -20.57
C GLU A 37 14.14 2.89 -21.81
N LYS A 38 15.22 3.20 -22.54
CA LYS A 38 15.62 2.48 -23.76
C LYS A 38 16.61 1.35 -23.45
N CYS A 39 17.29 1.41 -22.30
CA CYS A 39 18.22 0.38 -21.87
C CYS A 39 17.48 -0.83 -21.27
N GLY A 40 17.47 -1.96 -21.98
CA GLY A 40 16.77 -3.17 -21.54
C GLY A 40 17.22 -3.70 -20.16
N ARG A 41 18.49 -3.54 -19.79
CA ARG A 41 18.99 -3.93 -18.45
C ARG A 41 18.38 -3.07 -17.34
N ARG A 42 18.34 -1.75 -17.53
CA ARG A 42 17.76 -0.81 -16.56
C ARG A 42 16.25 -0.98 -16.46
N LEU A 43 15.58 -1.22 -17.59
CA LEU A 43 14.16 -1.55 -17.63
C LEU A 43 13.82 -2.80 -16.79
N LYS A 44 14.59 -3.89 -16.93
CA LYS A 44 14.41 -5.09 -16.10
C LYS A 44 14.54 -4.79 -14.61
N ILE A 45 15.55 -4.01 -14.21
CA ILE A 45 15.76 -3.63 -12.81
C ILE A 45 14.58 -2.81 -12.28
N LEU A 46 14.12 -1.81 -13.03
CA LEU A 46 12.97 -0.98 -12.65
C LEU A 46 11.69 -1.82 -12.49
N PHE A 47 11.49 -2.81 -13.37
CA PHE A 47 10.36 -3.72 -13.29
C PHE A 47 10.42 -4.61 -12.04
N TYR A 48 11.59 -5.15 -11.68
CA TYR A 48 11.76 -5.92 -10.44
C TYR A 48 11.53 -5.05 -9.19
N ILE A 49 12.06 -3.83 -9.17
CA ILE A 49 11.83 -2.89 -8.07
C ILE A 49 10.34 -2.59 -7.95
N HIS A 50 9.66 -2.30 -9.06
CA HIS A 50 8.23 -2.03 -9.05
C HIS A 50 7.40 -3.23 -8.56
N GLY A 51 7.64 -4.43 -9.13
CA GLY A 51 6.88 -5.63 -8.82
C GLY A 51 7.10 -6.17 -7.40
N LEU A 52 8.34 -6.18 -6.90
CA LEU A 52 8.63 -6.73 -5.57
C LEU A 52 8.50 -5.65 -4.48
N LEU A 53 9.24 -4.55 -4.60
CA LEU A 53 9.32 -3.55 -3.53
C LEU A 53 8.08 -2.64 -3.48
N GLN A 54 7.43 -2.37 -4.60
CA GLN A 54 6.35 -1.37 -4.64
C GLN A 54 4.94 -1.96 -4.76
N GLN A 55 4.78 -3.23 -5.11
CA GLN A 55 3.48 -3.91 -5.01
C GLN A 55 3.33 -4.68 -3.70
N ILE A 56 4.33 -5.46 -3.28
CA ILE A 56 4.19 -6.33 -2.11
C ILE A 56 4.30 -5.54 -0.81
N LEU A 57 5.32 -4.68 -0.67
CA LEU A 57 5.57 -3.96 0.58
C LEU A 57 4.40 -3.05 1.00
N PRO A 58 3.77 -2.26 0.10
CA PRO A 58 2.63 -1.44 0.50
C PRO A 58 1.44 -2.27 1.00
N VAL A 59 1.18 -3.42 0.38
CA VAL A 59 0.09 -4.32 0.79
C VAL A 59 0.38 -4.92 2.17
N LEU A 60 1.63 -5.27 2.46
CA LEU A 60 2.03 -5.74 3.79
C LEU A 60 1.86 -4.66 4.87
N LEU A 61 2.35 -3.44 4.62
CA LEU A 61 2.22 -2.32 5.55
C LEU A 61 0.75 -1.95 5.80
N LEU A 62 -0.04 -1.89 4.73
CA LEU A 62 -1.48 -1.63 4.80
C LEU A 62 -2.19 -2.71 5.61
N THR A 63 -1.85 -3.99 5.39
CA THR A 63 -2.43 -5.12 6.14
C THR A 63 -2.03 -5.08 7.61
N ALA A 64 -0.77 -4.77 7.93
CA ALA A 64 -0.32 -4.61 9.31
C ALA A 64 -1.09 -3.47 10.02
N GLY A 65 -1.23 -2.30 9.36
CA GLY A 65 -2.01 -1.19 9.89
C GLY A 65 -3.48 -1.56 10.09
N ALA A 66 -4.09 -2.29 9.15
CA ALA A 66 -5.47 -2.74 9.25
C ALA A 66 -5.66 -3.71 10.43
N LEU A 67 -4.71 -4.64 10.64
CA LEU A 67 -4.72 -5.55 11.78
C LEU A 67 -4.65 -4.82 13.12
N ILE A 68 -3.86 -3.74 13.23
CA ILE A 68 -3.84 -2.89 14.43
C ILE A 68 -5.24 -2.27 14.67
N SER A 69 -5.89 -1.79 13.61
CA SER A 69 -7.25 -1.25 13.69
C SER A 69 -8.26 -2.29 14.17
N PHE A 70 -8.24 -3.48 13.55
CA PHE A 70 -9.18 -4.56 13.88
C PHE A 70 -9.01 -5.09 15.31
N LYS A 71 -7.78 -5.14 15.82
CA LYS A 71 -7.50 -5.69 17.15
C LYS A 71 -7.74 -4.71 18.28
N ASN A 72 -7.50 -3.42 18.04
CA ASN A 72 -7.39 -2.45 19.13
C ASN A 72 -8.45 -1.33 19.08
N PHE A 73 -9.16 -1.14 17.96
CA PHE A 73 -10.12 -0.05 17.80
C PHE A 73 -11.55 -0.57 17.58
N GLU A 74 -12.53 0.28 17.90
CA GLU A 74 -13.95 0.04 17.59
C GLU A 74 -14.21 0.25 16.10
N ASN A 75 -14.54 -0.82 15.37
CA ASN A 75 -14.74 -0.79 13.91
C ASN A 75 -16.23 -0.92 13.56
N SER A 76 -17.05 0.06 13.96
CA SER A 76 -18.48 0.12 13.60
C SER A 76 -18.74 0.58 12.16
N PHE A 77 -17.71 1.04 11.45
CA PHE A 77 -17.75 1.55 10.06
C PHE A 77 -18.79 2.65 9.82
N ASN A 78 -19.19 3.36 10.87
CA ASN A 78 -20.22 4.39 10.80
C ASN A 78 -19.65 5.77 10.41
N ASN A 79 -18.33 5.94 10.36
CA ASN A 79 -17.66 7.18 9.99
C ASN A 79 -16.95 7.09 8.63
N GLY A 80 -16.73 8.25 8.02
CA GLY A 80 -16.10 8.36 6.70
C GLY A 80 -14.68 7.81 6.65
N HIS A 81 -13.89 7.98 7.72
CA HIS A 81 -12.52 7.49 7.79
C HIS A 81 -12.45 5.97 7.70
N GLN A 82 -13.29 5.24 8.46
CA GLN A 82 -13.33 3.78 8.46
C GLN A 82 -13.77 3.22 7.12
N ARG A 83 -14.84 3.79 6.53
CA ARG A 83 -15.34 3.35 5.22
C ARG A 83 -14.32 3.60 4.12
N LEU A 84 -13.67 4.75 4.13
CA LEU A 84 -12.61 5.09 3.17
C LEU A 84 -11.38 4.20 3.38
N GLY A 85 -11.00 3.92 4.63
CA GLY A 85 -9.93 2.98 4.95
C GLY A 85 -10.20 1.57 4.40
N LEU A 86 -11.43 1.07 4.55
CA LEU A 86 -11.85 -0.23 4.00
C LEU A 86 -11.85 -0.23 2.47
N ALA A 87 -12.38 0.82 1.84
CA ALA A 87 -12.40 0.95 0.39
C ALA A 87 -10.97 0.98 -0.19
N LEU A 88 -10.09 1.78 0.40
CA LEU A 88 -8.69 1.85 0.02
C LEU A 88 -7.96 0.52 0.25
N TYR A 89 -8.30 -0.20 1.32
CA TYR A 89 -7.76 -1.54 1.55
C TYR A 89 -8.13 -2.50 0.41
N GLY A 90 -9.42 -2.55 0.04
CA GLY A 90 -9.89 -3.37 -1.07
C GLY A 90 -9.26 -2.98 -2.40
N LEU A 91 -9.12 -1.68 -2.68
CA LEU A 91 -8.51 -1.19 -3.92
C LEU A 91 -7.03 -1.56 -4.02
N LEU A 92 -6.27 -1.51 -2.92
CA LEU A 92 -4.85 -1.89 -2.95
C LEU A 92 -4.67 -3.39 -3.21
N TRP A 93 -5.51 -4.24 -2.63
CA TRP A 93 -5.55 -5.67 -2.94
C TRP A 93 -5.95 -5.94 -4.39
N LEU A 94 -6.98 -5.25 -4.88
CA LEU A 94 -7.40 -5.36 -6.28
C LEU A 94 -6.25 -4.96 -7.23
N GLN A 95 -5.53 -3.89 -6.92
CA GLN A 95 -4.38 -3.44 -7.70
C GLN A 95 -3.28 -4.51 -7.75
N LEU A 96 -2.99 -5.18 -6.63
CA LEU A 96 -2.03 -6.29 -6.59
C LEU A 96 -2.49 -7.47 -7.47
N LEU A 97 -3.75 -7.88 -7.36
CA LEU A 97 -4.32 -8.99 -8.12
C LEU A 97 -4.29 -8.71 -9.64
N ILE A 98 -4.67 -7.50 -10.05
CA ILE A 98 -4.58 -7.07 -11.44
C ILE A 98 -3.11 -7.08 -11.89
N GLY A 99 -2.17 -6.64 -11.05
CA GLY A 99 -0.74 -6.68 -11.33
C GLY A 99 -0.24 -8.08 -11.66
N ILE A 100 -0.62 -9.08 -10.84
CA ILE A 100 -0.26 -10.49 -11.04
C ILE A 100 -0.87 -11.03 -12.34
N VAL A 101 -2.16 -10.80 -12.58
CA VAL A 101 -2.84 -11.29 -13.79
C VAL A 101 -2.27 -10.64 -15.06
N ARG A 102 -1.95 -9.35 -15.01
CA ARG A 102 -1.47 -8.59 -16.18
C ARG A 102 -0.09 -9.02 -16.65
N GLN A 103 0.80 -9.51 -15.77
CA GLN A 103 2.13 -9.97 -16.17
C GLN A 103 2.11 -11.17 -17.14
N HIS A 104 0.96 -11.84 -17.29
CA HIS A 104 0.81 -13.04 -18.12
C HIS A 104 0.29 -12.77 -19.55
N ARG A 105 0.25 -11.50 -19.99
CA ARG A 105 -0.05 -11.06 -21.37
C ARG A 105 1.11 -10.26 -21.93
#